data_AF-A0A2V8FUN2-F1
#
_entry.id   AF-A0A2V8FUN2-F1
#
_cell.length_a   1.000
_cell.length_b   1.000
_cell.length_c   1.000
_cell.angle_alpha   90.00
_cell.angle_beta   90.00
_cell.angle_gamma   90.00
#
_symmetry.space_group_name_H-M   'P 1'
#
loop_
_entity.id
_entity.type
_entity.pdbx_description
1 polymer ?
#
loop_
_entity_poly.entity_id
_entity_poly.type
_entity_poly.pdbx_seq_one_letter_code
_entity_poly.pdbx_strand_id
1 'polypeptide(L)'
;MIKHVLFPFDFSPQGSQVAPFVAALARRCGARVTLFSVVAPTWEPLPEGMPALAGDTPSEWKLSLKAQLDRALTAEFQGVTVECVADAGDASIRITAFAEGGADLIMMPTRG
;
A
#
# COMPACT_ATOMS: atom_id res chain seq x y z
N MET A 1 -12.49 17.45 5.86
CA MET A 1 -11.03 17.60 6.08
C MET A 1 -10.43 16.22 6.00
N ILE A 2 -9.36 16.02 5.22
CA ILE A 2 -8.74 14.70 5.02
C ILE A 2 -8.01 14.32 6.32
N LYS A 3 -8.35 13.17 6.90
CA LYS A 3 -7.75 12.60 8.12
C LYS A 3 -7.09 11.25 7.87
N HIS A 4 -7.51 10.54 6.83
CA HIS A 4 -7.00 9.23 6.46
C HIS A 4 -6.78 9.13 4.95
N VAL A 5 -5.54 8.92 4.55
CA VAL A 5 -5.15 8.65 3.16
C VAL A 5 -4.85 7.17 3.00
N LEU A 6 -5.51 6.52 2.05
CA LEU A 6 -5.15 5.18 1.58
C LEU A 6 -4.15 5.34 0.43
N PHE A 7 -3.00 4.68 0.55
CA PHE A 7 -1.99 4.64 -0.49
C PHE A 7 -1.70 3.19 -0.90
N PRO A 8 -2.32 2.72 -1.99
CA PRO A 8 -2.00 1.45 -2.59
C PRO A 8 -0.57 1.46 -3.15
N PHE A 9 0.19 0.42 -2.81
CA PHE A 9 1.58 0.28 -3.21
C PHE A 9 1.86 -1.14 -3.72
N ASP A 10 2.51 -1.22 -4.87
CA ASP A 10 2.79 -2.44 -5.63
C ASP A 10 4.30 -2.73 -5.73
N PHE A 11 5.13 -1.97 -5.00
CA PHE A 11 6.60 -2.05 -5.06
C PHE A 11 7.21 -1.59 -6.38
N SER A 12 6.41 -0.99 -7.27
CA SER A 12 6.92 -0.44 -8.52
C SER A 12 7.77 0.83 -8.28
N PRO A 13 8.70 1.14 -9.19
CA PRO A 13 9.40 2.42 -9.20
C PRO A 13 8.45 3.63 -9.25
N GLN A 14 7.31 3.48 -9.93
CA GLN A 14 6.28 4.51 -10.07
C GLN A 14 5.57 4.75 -8.74
N GLY A 15 5.18 3.68 -8.03
CA GLY A 15 4.64 3.77 -6.67
C GLY A 15 5.60 4.51 -5.73
N SER A 16 6.89 4.17 -5.80
CA SER A 16 7.91 4.79 -4.97
C SER A 16 8.06 6.30 -5.25
N GLN A 17 7.96 6.72 -6.52
CA GLN A 17 8.00 8.14 -6.92
C GLN A 17 6.78 8.94 -6.43
N VAL A 18 5.65 8.29 -6.19
CA VAL A 18 4.43 8.96 -5.70
C VAL A 18 4.46 9.16 -4.17
N ALA A 19 5.19 8.32 -3.43
CA ALA A 19 5.23 8.34 -1.97
C ALA A 19 5.57 9.72 -1.34
N PRO A 20 6.53 10.52 -1.86
CA PRO A 20 6.81 11.86 -1.33
C PRO A 20 5.61 12.81 -1.42
N PHE A 21 4.78 12.70 -2.47
CA PHE A 21 3.59 13.53 -2.64
C PHE A 21 2.48 13.15 -1.66
N VAL A 22 2.31 11.84 -1.41
CA VAL A 22 1.39 11.33 -0.39
C VAL A 22 1.80 11.82 1.00
N ALA A 23 3.08 11.70 1.33
CA ALA A 23 3.63 12.17 2.60
C ALA A 23 3.45 13.69 2.77
N ALA A 24 3.70 14.48 1.73
CA ALA A 24 3.50 15.94 1.77
C ALA A 24 2.04 16.33 2.06
N LEU A 25 1.08 15.66 1.41
CA LEU A 25 -0.34 15.88 1.68
C LEU A 25 -0.71 15.48 3.11
N ALA A 26 -0.27 14.29 3.54
CA ALA A 26 -0.56 13.78 4.88
C ALA A 26 -0.04 14.72 5.97
N ARG A 27 1.22 15.20 5.85
CA ARG A 27 1.79 16.18 6.78
C ARG A 27 0.99 17.48 6.82
N ARG A 28 0.61 18.01 5.65
CA ARG A 28 -0.16 19.25 5.55
C ARG A 28 -1.54 19.14 6.21
N CYS A 29 -2.17 17.98 6.12
CA CYS A 29 -3.49 17.73 6.68
C CYS A 29 -3.47 17.16 8.12
N GLY A 30 -2.30 16.77 8.64
CA GLY A 30 -2.21 15.98 9.86
C GLY A 30 -2.89 14.62 9.74
N ALA A 31 -2.95 14.07 8.52
CA ALA A 31 -3.62 12.82 8.22
C ALA A 31 -2.70 11.61 8.47
N ARG A 32 -3.28 10.49 8.88
CA ARG A 32 -2.59 9.20 8.86
C ARG A 32 -2.61 8.61 7.45
N VAL A 33 -1.62 7.81 7.12
CA VAL A 33 -1.53 7.07 5.87
C VAL A 33 -1.67 5.58 6.16
N THR A 34 -2.51 4.89 5.40
CA THR A 34 -2.43 3.43 5.31
C THR A 34 -1.71 3.06 4.03
N LEU A 35 -0.55 2.45 4.15
CA LEU A 35 0.22 1.87 3.05
C LEU A 35 -0.32 0.46 2.79
N PHE A 36 -0.97 0.25 1.66
CA PHE A 36 -1.78 -0.95 1.41
C PHE A 36 -1.24 -1.74 0.22
N SER A 37 -0.99 -3.03 0.40
CA SER A 37 -0.62 -3.92 -0.71
C SER A 37 -1.48 -5.18 -0.70
N VAL A 38 -1.72 -5.72 -1.90
CA VAL A 38 -2.54 -6.91 -2.08
C VAL A 38 -1.72 -7.98 -2.78
N VAL A 39 -1.68 -9.16 -2.20
CA VAL A 39 -1.20 -10.37 -2.88
C VAL A 39 -2.25 -10.75 -3.92
N ALA A 40 -1.89 -10.59 -5.19
CA ALA A 40 -2.76 -10.97 -6.31
C ALA A 40 -3.03 -12.49 -6.32
N PRO A 41 -4.17 -12.94 -6.87
CA PRO A 41 -4.43 -14.36 -7.08
C PRO A 41 -3.36 -14.99 -7.98
N THR A 42 -3.09 -16.29 -7.81
CA THR A 42 -2.02 -17.00 -8.54
C THR A 42 -2.19 -17.09 -10.06
N TRP A 43 -3.37 -16.74 -10.58
CA TRP A 43 -3.67 -16.68 -12.01
C TRP A 43 -3.41 -15.32 -12.63
N GLU A 44 -3.12 -14.29 -11.83
CA GLU A 44 -2.67 -12.99 -12.30
C GLU A 44 -1.14 -12.89 -12.24
N PRO A 45 -0.50 -12.27 -13.25
CA PRO A 45 0.92 -11.96 -13.17
C PRO A 45 1.17 -10.97 -12.03
N LEU A 46 2.21 -11.24 -11.23
CA LEU A 46 2.66 -10.33 -10.19
C LEU A 46 3.22 -9.03 -10.82
N PRO A 47 2.97 -7.86 -10.23
CA PRO A 47 3.59 -6.61 -10.65
C PRO A 47 5.11 -6.68 -10.73
N GLU A 48 5.68 -5.95 -11.68
CA GLU A 48 7.13 -5.84 -11.82
C GLU A 48 7.70 -5.06 -10.62
N GLY A 49 8.65 -5.66 -9.90
CA GLY A 49 9.20 -5.11 -8.65
C GLY A 49 8.55 -5.68 -7.39
N MET A 50 7.49 -6.49 -7.51
CA MET A 50 6.91 -7.17 -6.36
C MET A 50 7.95 -8.15 -5.77
N PRO A 51 8.25 -8.04 -4.47
CA PRO A 51 9.24 -8.88 -3.81
C PRO A 51 8.77 -10.35 -3.73
N ALA A 52 9.74 -11.27 -3.65
CA ALA A 52 9.44 -12.68 -3.45
C ALA A 52 8.69 -12.88 -2.12
N LEU A 53 7.56 -13.58 -2.18
CA LEU A 53 6.76 -13.92 -1.00
C LEU A 53 7.24 -15.25 -0.43
N ALA A 54 7.35 -15.33 0.90
CA ALA A 54 7.68 -16.56 1.61
C ALA A 54 6.42 -17.32 2.04
N GLY A 55 6.53 -18.66 2.09
CA GLY A 55 5.47 -19.57 2.51
C GLY A 55 4.63 -20.11 1.36
N ASP A 56 3.70 -21.01 1.69
CA ASP A 56 2.90 -21.77 0.73
C ASP A 56 1.39 -21.47 0.84
N THR A 57 0.99 -20.70 1.87
CA THR A 57 -0.41 -20.36 2.14
C THR A 57 -0.68 -18.86 1.95
N PRO A 58 -1.93 -18.48 1.60
CA PRO A 58 -2.30 -17.06 1.49
C PRO A 58 -2.05 -16.25 2.77
N SER A 59 -2.14 -16.87 3.95
CA SER A 59 -1.85 -16.22 5.22
C SER A 59 -0.36 -15.91 5.39
N GLU A 60 0.53 -16.83 5.00
CA GLU A 60 1.97 -16.62 5.03
C GLU A 60 2.41 -15.57 4.00
N TRP A 61 1.81 -15.59 2.80
CA TRP A 61 2.05 -14.57 1.79
C TRP A 61 1.69 -13.17 2.30
N LYS A 62 0.54 -13.01 2.96
CA LYS A 62 0.16 -11.72 3.58
C LYS A 62 1.14 -11.29 4.66
N LEU A 63 1.59 -12.20 5.52
CA LEU A 63 2.58 -11.91 6.54
C LEU A 63 3.93 -11.48 5.93
N SER A 64 4.38 -12.18 4.89
CA SER A 64 5.59 -11.84 4.14
C SER A 64 5.49 -10.47 3.48
N LEU A 65 4.37 -10.19 2.81
CA LEU A 65 4.11 -8.91 2.16
C LEU A 65 4.05 -7.76 3.17
N LYS A 66 3.38 -7.98 4.31
CA LYS A 66 3.33 -7.02 5.43
C LYS A 66 4.73 -6.69 5.96
N ALA A 67 5.58 -7.70 6.14
CA ALA A 67 6.95 -7.50 6.61
C ALA A 67 7.81 -6.70 5.62
N GLN A 68 7.52 -6.80 4.32
CA GLN A 68 8.17 -6.01 3.28
C GLN A 68 7.63 -4.58 3.25
N LEU A 69 6.31 -4.41 3.37
CA LEU A 69 5.68 -3.10 3.52
C LEU A 69 6.23 -2.31 4.72
N ASP A 70 6.43 -2.97 5.85
CA ASP A 70 6.97 -2.34 7.08
C ASP A 70 8.38 -1.75 6.90
N ARG A 71 9.09 -2.16 5.86
CA ARG A 71 10.42 -1.65 5.51
C ARG A 71 10.40 -0.74 4.28
N ALA A 72 9.29 -0.74 3.53
CA ALA A 72 9.12 0.05 2.33
C ALA A 72 8.86 1.52 2.69
N LEU A 73 9.40 2.41 1.86
CA LEU A 73 9.09 3.84 1.87
C LEU A 73 9.31 4.57 3.22
N THR A 74 10.13 3.98 4.10
CA THR A 74 10.36 4.49 5.46
C THR A 74 11.00 5.86 5.47
N ALA A 75 11.83 6.18 4.47
CA ALA A 75 12.47 7.49 4.32
C ALA A 75 11.46 8.56 3.87
N GLU A 76 10.59 8.22 2.92
CA GLU A 76 9.61 9.09 2.30
C GLU A 76 8.54 9.51 3.31
N PHE A 77 8.12 8.56 4.16
CA PHE A 77 7.10 8.76 5.18
C PHE A 77 7.63 9.19 6.56
N GLN A 78 8.89 9.62 6.69
CA GLN A 78 9.40 10.11 7.97
C GLN A 78 8.53 11.24 8.55
N GLY A 79 8.14 11.12 9.82
CA GLY A 79 7.26 12.09 10.49
C GLY A 79 5.79 12.03 10.05
N VAL A 80 5.36 11.00 9.32
CA VAL A 80 3.95 10.69 9.04
C VAL A 80 3.55 9.45 9.82
N THR A 81 2.35 9.44 10.38
CA THR A 81 1.78 8.22 10.98
C THR A 81 1.37 7.27 9.86
N VAL A 82 2.13 6.20 9.67
CA VAL A 82 1.87 5.17 8.66
C VAL A 82 1.48 3.86 9.31
N GLU A 83 0.40 3.27 8.83
CA GLU A 83 0.01 1.90 9.10
C GLU A 83 0.17 1.08 7.82
N CYS A 84 0.94 -0.01 7.88
CA CYS A 84 1.06 -0.93 6.75
C CYS A 84 -0.03 -1.99 6.83
N VAL A 85 -0.69 -2.30 5.72
CA VAL A 85 -1.71 -3.35 5.65
C VAL A 85 -1.47 -4.20 4.41
N ALA A 86 -1.43 -5.51 4.60
CA ALA A 86 -1.34 -6.48 3.51
C ALA A 86 -2.63 -7.30 3.46
N ASP A 87 -3.19 -7.45 2.25
CA ASP A 87 -4.35 -8.29 2.00
C ASP A 87 -4.10 -9.26 0.83
N ALA A 88 -5.08 -10.11 0.51
CA ALA A 88 -5.02 -11.05 -0.60
C ALA A 88 -6.33 -11.07 -1.42
N GLY A 89 -6.19 -11.19 -2.73
CA GLY A 89 -7.30 -11.22 -3.69
C GLY A 89 -7.10 -10.19 -4.81
N ASP A 90 -8.18 -9.86 -5.51
CA ASP A 90 -8.17 -8.83 -6.55
C ASP A 90 -7.83 -7.46 -5.94
N ALA A 91 -6.80 -6.81 -6.46
CA ALA A 91 -6.31 -5.55 -5.91
C ALA A 91 -7.38 -4.45 -5.94
N SER A 92 -8.12 -4.31 -7.05
CA SER A 92 -9.13 -3.28 -7.20
C SER A 92 -10.27 -3.46 -6.19
N ILE A 93 -10.75 -4.70 -6.02
CA ILE A 93 -11.81 -5.03 -5.08
C ILE A 93 -11.35 -4.76 -3.64
N ARG A 94 -10.14 -5.19 -3.28
CA ARG A 94 -9.61 -5.02 -1.91
C ARG A 94 -9.33 -3.56 -1.56
N ILE A 95 -8.77 -2.80 -2.49
CA ILE A 95 -8.51 -1.36 -2.29
C ILE A 95 -9.82 -0.60 -2.11
N THR A 96 -10.82 -0.84 -2.95
CA THR A 96 -12.12 -0.17 -2.83
C THR A 96 -12.82 -0.55 -1.54
N ALA A 97 -12.86 -1.84 -1.18
CA ALA A 97 -13.47 -2.29 0.08
C ALA A 97 -12.78 -1.69 1.31
N PHE A 98 -11.45 -1.55 1.30
CA PHE A 98 -10.74 -0.89 2.38
C PHE A 98 -11.06 0.61 2.45
N ALA A 99 -11.14 1.28 1.31
CA ALA A 99 -11.46 2.70 1.25
C ALA A 99 -12.87 3.00 1.79
N GLU A 100 -13.85 2.16 1.46
CA GLU A 100 -15.21 2.23 2.01
C GLU A 100 -15.25 2.10 3.54
N GLY A 101 -14.25 1.43 4.13
CA GLY A 101 -14.06 1.32 5.57
C GLY A 101 -13.64 2.61 6.29
N GLY A 102 -13.48 3.72 5.56
CA GLY A 102 -13.26 5.06 6.13
C GLY A 102 -11.96 5.74 5.72
N ALA A 103 -11.47 5.51 4.50
CA ALA A 103 -10.47 6.38 3.89
C ALA A 103 -11.14 7.63 3.31
N ASP A 104 -10.56 8.81 3.56
CA ASP A 104 -11.07 10.07 3.02
C ASP A 104 -10.56 10.33 1.60
N LEU A 105 -9.41 9.74 1.26
CA LEU A 105 -8.76 9.90 -0.03
C LEU A 105 -7.96 8.63 -0.37
N ILE A 106 -8.10 8.18 -1.62
CA ILE A 106 -7.17 7.22 -2.22
C ILE A 106 -6.18 8.05 -3.06
N MET A 107 -4.89 7.93 -2.75
CA MET A 107 -3.84 8.40 -3.65
C MET A 107 -3.20 7.17 -4.28
N MET A 108 -3.13 7.11 -5.60
CA MET A 108 -2.63 5.94 -6.32
C MET A 108 -1.75 6.41 -7.49
N PRO A 109 -0.65 5.70 -7.81
CA PRO A 109 0.08 5.95 -9.04
C PRO A 109 -0.80 5.66 -10.26
N THR A 110 -0.60 6.38 -11.36
CA THR A 110 -1.39 6.20 -12.59
C THR A 110 -1.01 4.94 -13.37
N ARG A 111 0.17 4.36 -13.05
CA ARG A 111 0.70 3.10 -13.55
C ARG A 111 1.61 2.51 -12.48
N GLY A 112 1.63 1.20 -12.39
CA GLY A 112 2.47 0.41 -11.49
C GLY A 112 2.20 -1.07 -11.75
#